data_AF-A0A2D4K0Y9-F1
#
_entry.id   AF-A0A2D4K0Y9-F1
#
_cell.length_a   1.000
_cell.length_b   1.000
_cell.length_c   1.000
_cell.angle_alpha   90.00
_cell.angle_beta   90.00
_cell.angle_gamma   90.00
#
_symmetry.space_group_name_H-M   'P 1'
#
loop_
_entity.id
_entity.type
_entity.pdbx_description
1 polymer ?
#
loop_
_entity_poly.entity_id
_entity_poly.type
_entity_poly.pdbx_seq_one_letter_code
_entity_poly.pdbx_strand_id
1 'polypeptide(L)'
;EQDLEDVNTRWKTLNKKVAQRAAQLQEALLHCGRFQDAVESILSWLIDTEDLVANQKPPSAEFKVVKAQIQEQKLLQRLLDDRKPTVELIKREGEKIAESAEPADKEKILKQLSLLDSRWAALLDKAEMRHRQLEGISTVAQQFHETLEPLVEWLATTEKKLSNSEPIGTQASKLQQQISQHKTVEEDITTHNKNLQQAINIGQILNSMCSREDK
;
A
#
# COMPACT_ATOMS: atom_id res chain seq x y z
N GLU A 1 -66.84 -9.19 -41.65
CA GLU A 1 -66.03 -10.23 -40.97
C GLU A 1 -64.54 -9.90 -41.03
N GLN A 2 -63.98 -9.63 -42.22
CA GLN A 2 -62.56 -9.30 -42.40
C GLN A 2 -62.08 -8.05 -41.63
N ASP A 3 -62.90 -7.00 -41.51
CA ASP A 3 -62.55 -5.81 -40.71
C ASP A 3 -62.47 -6.10 -39.21
N LEU A 4 -63.30 -7.02 -38.71
CA LEU A 4 -63.26 -7.44 -37.31
C LEU A 4 -62.00 -8.28 -37.02
N GLU A 5 -61.57 -9.10 -37.99
CA GLU A 5 -60.30 -9.83 -37.89
C GLU A 5 -59.09 -8.89 -37.89
N ASP A 6 -59.05 -7.87 -38.74
CA ASP A 6 -57.97 -6.86 -38.74
C ASP A 6 -57.89 -6.12 -37.39
N VAL A 7 -59.03 -5.60 -36.91
CA VAL A 7 -59.11 -4.91 -35.61
C VAL A 7 -58.65 -5.83 -34.46
N ASN A 8 -59.09 -7.09 -34.45
CA ASN A 8 -58.68 -8.07 -33.45
C ASN A 8 -57.17 -8.36 -33.51
N THR A 9 -56.58 -8.41 -34.71
CA THR A 9 -55.14 -8.65 -34.90
C THR A 9 -54.32 -7.46 -34.40
N ARG A 10 -54.76 -6.24 -34.72
CA ARG A 10 -54.15 -4.99 -34.23
C ARG A 10 -54.26 -4.87 -32.70
N TRP A 11 -55.40 -5.23 -32.12
CA TRP A 11 -55.61 -5.27 -30.67
C TRP A 11 -54.65 -6.24 -29.97
N LYS A 12 -54.54 -7.48 -30.47
CA LYS A 12 -53.59 -8.48 -29.93
C LYS A 12 -52.15 -8.00 -30.04
N THR A 13 -51.78 -7.39 -31.17
CA THR A 13 -50.44 -6.82 -31.38
C THR A 13 -50.15 -5.68 -30.40
N LEU A 14 -51.10 -4.78 -30.18
CA LEU A 14 -50.95 -3.68 -29.23
C LEU A 14 -50.76 -4.22 -27.80
N ASN A 15 -51.59 -5.15 -27.36
CA ASN A 15 -51.47 -5.77 -26.04
C ASN A 15 -50.10 -6.44 -25.85
N LYS A 16 -49.59 -7.15 -26.87
CA LYS A 16 -48.25 -7.73 -26.84
C LYS A 16 -47.17 -6.66 -26.69
N LYS A 17 -47.26 -5.57 -27.45
CA LYS A 17 -46.30 -4.45 -27.38
C LYS A 17 -46.33 -3.75 -26.02
N VAL A 18 -47.52 -3.53 -25.46
CA VAL A 18 -47.68 -2.92 -24.12
C VAL A 18 -47.08 -3.82 -23.04
N ALA A 19 -47.38 -5.13 -23.08
CA ALA A 19 -46.80 -6.09 -22.13
C ALA A 19 -45.27 -6.16 -22.23
N GLN A 20 -44.73 -6.19 -23.46
CA GLN A 20 -43.27 -6.15 -23.69
C GLN A 20 -42.65 -4.85 -23.14
N ARG A 21 -43.28 -3.70 -23.40
CA ARG A 21 -42.79 -2.41 -22.89
C ARG A 21 -42.84 -2.35 -21.37
N ALA A 22 -43.88 -2.87 -20.74
CA ALA A 22 -43.99 -2.94 -19.28
C ALA A 22 -42.87 -3.80 -18.67
N ALA A 23 -42.58 -4.96 -19.25
CA ALA A 23 -41.48 -5.82 -18.82
C ALA A 23 -40.12 -5.12 -18.94
N GLN A 24 -39.87 -4.45 -20.07
CA GLN A 24 -38.63 -3.67 -20.29
C GLN A 24 -38.48 -2.53 -19.27
N LEU A 25 -39.56 -1.83 -18.93
CA LEU A 25 -39.53 -0.75 -17.95
C LEU A 25 -39.26 -1.27 -16.53
N GLN A 26 -39.87 -2.40 -16.14
CA GLN A 26 -39.61 -3.04 -14.85
C GLN A 26 -38.16 -3.54 -14.75
N GLU A 27 -37.65 -4.14 -15.82
CA GLU A 27 -36.26 -4.58 -15.89
C GLU A 27 -35.30 -3.39 -15.77
N ALA A 28 -35.54 -2.31 -16.53
CA ALA A 28 -34.72 -1.10 -16.45
C ALA A 28 -34.74 -0.47 -15.04
N LEU A 29 -35.91 -0.39 -14.40
CA LEU A 29 -36.04 0.12 -13.03
C LEU A 29 -35.21 -0.71 -12.04
N LEU A 30 -35.26 -2.04 -12.15
CA LEU A 30 -34.48 -2.94 -11.29
C LEU A 30 -32.97 -2.76 -11.51
N HIS A 31 -32.52 -2.66 -12.76
CA HIS A 31 -31.11 -2.45 -13.08
C HIS A 31 -30.60 -1.10 -12.56
N CYS A 32 -31.36 -0.02 -12.75
CA CYS A 32 -31.00 1.30 -12.22
C CYS A 32 -30.90 1.30 -10.68
N GLY A 33 -31.84 0.64 -9.99
CA GLY A 33 -31.80 0.50 -8.54
C GLY A 33 -30.55 -0.23 -8.06
N ARG A 34 -30.26 -1.40 -8.67
CA ARG A 34 -29.04 -2.19 -8.33
C ARG A 34 -27.75 -1.44 -8.62
N PHE A 35 -27.71 -0.67 -9.71
CA PHE A 35 -26.56 0.16 -10.05
C PHE A 35 -26.35 1.25 -8.99
N GLN A 36 -27.42 1.94 -8.59
CA GLN A 36 -27.33 2.98 -7.56
C GLN A 36 -26.84 2.42 -6.23
N ASP A 37 -27.40 1.29 -5.77
CA ASP A 37 -26.96 0.59 -4.55
C ASP A 37 -25.47 0.20 -4.63
N ALA A 38 -25.03 -0.29 -5.80
CA ALA A 38 -23.63 -0.68 -6.02
C ALA A 38 -22.68 0.53 -6.01
N VAL A 39 -23.08 1.66 -6.61
CA VAL A 39 -22.31 2.91 -6.60
C VAL A 39 -22.19 3.46 -5.19
N GLU A 40 -23.27 3.49 -4.42
CA GLU A 40 -23.22 3.93 -3.02
C GLU A 40 -22.32 3.03 -2.17
N SER A 41 -22.44 1.71 -2.34
CA SER A 41 -21.60 0.74 -1.64
C SER A 41 -20.11 0.93 -1.95
N ILE A 42 -19.72 1.12 -3.22
CA ILE A 42 -18.31 1.29 -3.58
C ILE A 42 -17.75 2.63 -3.12
N LEU A 43 -18.55 3.70 -3.17
CA LEU A 43 -18.14 5.02 -2.71
C LEU A 43 -17.94 5.06 -1.20
N SER A 44 -18.80 4.38 -0.42
CA SER A 44 -18.62 4.22 1.01
C SER A 44 -17.34 3.44 1.33
N TRP A 45 -17.13 2.30 0.67
CA TRP A 45 -15.93 1.50 0.86
C TRP A 45 -14.65 2.26 0.47
N LEU A 46 -14.72 3.12 -0.56
CA LEU A 46 -13.61 3.98 -0.96
C LEU A 46 -13.26 4.99 0.13
N ILE A 47 -14.25 5.61 0.78
CA ILE A 47 -14.01 6.53 1.90
C ILE A 47 -13.23 5.80 3.01
N ASP A 48 -13.73 4.65 3.45
CA ASP A 48 -13.11 3.88 4.54
C ASP A 48 -11.67 3.45 4.19
N THR A 49 -11.44 3.06 2.95
CA THR A 49 -10.12 2.60 2.49
C THR A 49 -9.15 3.75 2.26
N GLU A 50 -9.62 4.89 1.75
CA GLU A 50 -8.83 6.12 1.62
C GLU A 50 -8.41 6.63 3.01
N ASP A 51 -9.31 6.60 3.99
CA ASP A 51 -9.01 6.95 5.38
C ASP A 51 -8.01 5.96 6.00
N LEU A 52 -8.16 4.66 5.75
CA LEU A 52 -7.18 3.66 6.18
C LEU A 52 -5.79 3.98 5.65
N VAL A 53 -5.67 4.30 4.35
CA VAL A 53 -4.40 4.67 3.69
C VAL A 53 -3.84 5.98 4.24
N ALA A 54 -4.68 7.00 4.45
CA ALA A 54 -4.27 8.29 4.97
C ALA A 54 -3.74 8.21 6.42
N ASN A 55 -4.24 7.26 7.21
CA ASN A 55 -3.86 7.07 8.61
C ASN A 55 -2.71 6.06 8.81
N GLN A 56 -2.07 5.58 7.73
CA GLN A 56 -0.92 4.70 7.86
C GLN A 56 0.28 5.45 8.46
N LYS A 57 1.00 4.79 9.37
CA LYS A 57 2.21 5.37 9.98
C LYS A 57 3.29 5.65 8.94
N PRO A 58 4.14 6.67 9.13
CA PRO A 58 5.30 6.91 8.29
C PRO A 58 6.20 5.66 8.23
N PRO A 59 6.93 5.40 7.12
CA PRO A 59 7.91 4.33 7.05
C PRO A 59 8.94 4.41 8.18
N SER A 60 9.23 3.27 8.79
CA SER A 60 10.21 3.18 9.89
C SER A 60 11.62 2.90 9.39
N ALA A 61 12.61 3.48 10.08
CA ALA A 61 14.02 3.10 9.92
C ALA A 61 14.34 1.73 10.55
N GLU A 62 13.50 1.23 11.45
CA GLU A 62 13.73 -0.05 12.12
C GLU A 62 13.35 -1.21 11.19
N PHE A 63 14.31 -2.07 10.87
CA PHE A 63 14.14 -3.18 9.92
C PHE A 63 12.93 -4.08 10.23
N LYS A 64 12.72 -4.42 11.51
CA LYS A 64 11.57 -5.26 11.92
C LYS A 64 10.23 -4.54 11.72
N VAL A 65 10.19 -3.23 11.96
CA VAL A 65 8.97 -2.42 11.83
C VAL A 65 8.62 -2.20 10.36
N VAL A 66 9.59 -1.83 9.51
CA VAL A 66 9.34 -1.67 8.06
C VAL A 66 8.93 -2.99 7.40
N LYS A 67 9.47 -4.13 7.86
CA LYS A 67 8.99 -5.45 7.43
C LYS A 67 7.52 -5.69 7.79
N ALA A 68 7.06 -5.28 8.97
CA ALA A 68 5.66 -5.38 9.34
C ALA A 68 4.79 -4.46 8.47
N GLN A 69 5.22 -3.22 8.24
CA GLN A 69 4.54 -2.27 7.34
C GLN A 69 4.41 -2.82 5.91
N ILE A 70 5.41 -3.54 5.39
CA ILE A 70 5.32 -4.22 4.09
C ILE A 70 4.25 -5.31 4.10
N GLN A 71 4.09 -6.07 5.19
CA GLN A 71 3.03 -7.08 5.28
C GLN A 71 1.64 -6.43 5.30
N GLU A 72 1.48 -5.34 6.06
CA GLU A 72 0.25 -4.55 6.05
C GLU A 72 -0.06 -4.02 4.64
N GLN A 73 0.96 -3.52 3.92
CA GLN A 73 0.79 -3.04 2.55
C GLN A 73 0.39 -4.16 1.58
N LYS A 74 0.90 -5.38 1.76
CA LYS A 74 0.48 -6.55 0.96
C LYS A 74 -0.98 -6.94 1.24
N LEU A 75 -1.47 -6.76 2.46
CA LEU A 75 -2.87 -6.99 2.78
C LEU A 75 -3.76 -5.93 2.12
N LEU A 76 -3.36 -4.66 2.14
CA LEU A 76 -4.05 -3.60 1.41
C LEU A 76 -4.10 -3.90 -0.09
N GLN A 77 -2.98 -4.33 -0.70
CA GLN A 77 -2.94 -4.66 -2.12
C GLN A 77 -3.94 -5.77 -2.48
N ARG A 78 -4.03 -6.82 -1.67
CA ARG A 78 -5.03 -7.88 -1.87
C ARG A 78 -6.46 -7.34 -1.78
N LEU A 79 -6.72 -6.45 -0.82
CA LEU A 79 -8.02 -5.79 -0.66
C LEU A 79 -8.41 -4.98 -1.91
N LEU A 80 -7.44 -4.29 -2.52
CA LEU A 80 -7.61 -3.55 -3.77
C LEU A 80 -7.85 -4.51 -4.95
N ASP A 81 -7.05 -5.57 -5.06
CA ASP A 81 -7.17 -6.57 -6.13
C ASP A 81 -8.54 -7.28 -6.08
N ASP A 82 -9.00 -7.65 -4.89
CA ASP A 82 -10.32 -8.27 -4.68
C ASP A 82 -11.47 -7.32 -5.03
N ARG A 83 -11.27 -6.01 -4.85
CA ARG A 83 -12.30 -5.01 -5.14
C ARG A 83 -12.35 -4.60 -6.60
N LYS A 84 -11.23 -4.70 -7.33
CA LYS A 84 -11.09 -4.26 -8.73
C LYS A 84 -12.20 -4.78 -9.66
N PRO A 85 -12.60 -6.08 -9.64
CA PRO A 85 -13.67 -6.57 -10.51
C PRO A 85 -15.02 -5.90 -10.26
N THR A 86 -15.32 -5.52 -9.01
CA THR A 86 -16.55 -4.80 -8.67
C THR A 86 -16.54 -3.40 -9.27
N VAL A 87 -15.41 -2.69 -9.19
CA VAL A 87 -15.25 -1.35 -9.79
C VAL A 87 -15.44 -1.42 -11.30
N GLU A 88 -14.80 -2.39 -11.97
CA GLU A 88 -14.92 -2.60 -13.41
C GLU A 88 -16.37 -2.95 -13.84
N LEU A 89 -17.07 -3.77 -13.05
CA LEU A 89 -18.47 -4.10 -13.29
C LEU A 89 -19.37 -2.88 -13.17
N ILE A 90 -19.23 -2.10 -12.10
CA ILE A 90 -20.02 -0.88 -11.88
C ILE A 90 -19.81 0.10 -13.03
N LYS A 91 -18.57 0.30 -13.47
CA LYS A 91 -18.26 1.17 -14.62
C LYS A 91 -18.98 0.71 -15.89
N ARG A 92 -18.89 -0.58 -16.22
CA ARG A 92 -19.53 -1.15 -17.41
C ARG A 92 -21.05 -1.01 -17.38
N GLU A 93 -21.68 -1.37 -16.26
CA GLU A 93 -23.14 -1.27 -16.13
C GLU A 93 -23.61 0.18 -16.12
N GLY A 94 -22.86 1.09 -15.50
CA GLY A 94 -23.16 2.51 -15.53
C GLY A 94 -23.10 3.10 -16.95
N GLU A 95 -22.07 2.75 -17.73
CA GLU A 95 -21.95 3.16 -19.14
C GLU A 95 -23.16 2.67 -19.96
N LYS A 96 -23.54 1.40 -19.79
CA LYS A 96 -24.69 0.80 -20.47
C LYS A 96 -26.01 1.47 -20.08
N ILE A 97 -26.22 1.82 -18.81
CA ILE A 97 -27.40 2.56 -18.37
C ILE A 97 -27.40 3.95 -19.03
N ALA A 98 -26.25 4.63 -19.04
CA ALA A 98 -26.08 5.96 -19.61
C ALA A 98 -26.34 6.03 -21.13
N GLU A 99 -26.13 4.94 -21.89
CA GLU A 99 -26.45 4.88 -23.32
C GLU A 99 -27.95 5.02 -23.62
N SER A 100 -28.79 4.54 -22.71
CA SER A 100 -30.25 4.53 -22.85
C SER A 100 -30.97 5.61 -22.03
N ALA A 101 -30.22 6.40 -21.26
CA ALA A 101 -30.73 7.46 -20.40
C ALA A 101 -31.02 8.75 -21.16
N GLU A 102 -31.92 9.58 -20.61
CA GLU A 102 -32.12 10.95 -21.07
C GLU A 102 -30.84 11.78 -20.90
N PRO A 103 -30.61 12.84 -21.71
CA PRO A 103 -29.35 13.59 -21.70
C PRO A 103 -28.90 14.06 -20.31
N ALA A 104 -29.84 14.55 -19.49
CA ALA A 104 -29.53 15.04 -18.14
C ALA A 104 -29.09 13.92 -17.19
N ASP A 105 -29.71 12.74 -17.26
CA ASP A 105 -29.36 11.61 -16.39
C ASP A 105 -28.10 10.89 -16.89
N LYS A 106 -27.92 10.81 -18.21
CA LYS A 106 -26.67 10.38 -18.81
C LYS A 106 -25.49 11.20 -18.29
N GLU A 107 -25.60 12.52 -18.26
CA GLU A 107 -24.55 13.39 -17.74
C GLU A 107 -24.24 13.11 -16.25
N LYS A 108 -25.27 12.92 -15.42
CA LYS A 108 -25.09 12.58 -14.00
C LYS A 108 -24.37 11.24 -13.80
N ILE A 109 -24.78 10.21 -14.52
CA ILE A 109 -24.18 8.86 -14.43
C ILE A 109 -22.70 8.95 -14.84
N LEU A 110 -22.40 9.60 -15.97
CA LEU A 110 -21.01 9.74 -16.44
C LEU A 110 -20.14 10.52 -15.45
N LYS A 111 -20.69 11.55 -14.78
CA LYS A 111 -19.97 12.26 -13.71
C LYS A 111 -19.68 11.37 -12.51
N GLN A 112 -20.63 10.55 -12.07
CA GLN A 112 -20.41 9.61 -10.96
C GLN A 112 -19.34 8.56 -11.32
N LEU A 113 -19.38 8.02 -12.54
CA LEU A 113 -18.37 7.07 -13.01
C LEU A 113 -16.99 7.71 -13.11
N SER A 114 -16.90 8.95 -13.59
CA SER A 114 -15.64 9.69 -13.65
C SER A 114 -15.07 9.97 -12.26
N LEU A 115 -15.91 10.31 -11.29
CA LEU A 115 -15.49 10.49 -9.89
C LEU A 115 -14.98 9.17 -9.29
N LEU A 116 -15.71 8.07 -9.51
CA LEU A 116 -15.29 6.73 -9.07
C LEU A 116 -13.92 6.36 -9.66
N ASP A 117 -13.75 6.56 -10.98
CA ASP A 117 -12.50 6.24 -11.68
C ASP A 117 -11.32 7.06 -11.16
N SER A 118 -11.51 8.37 -10.97
CA SER A 118 -10.48 9.26 -10.44
C SER A 118 -10.06 8.88 -9.02
N ARG A 119 -11.01 8.61 -8.13
CA ARG A 119 -10.73 8.20 -6.74
C ARG A 119 -10.04 6.84 -6.69
N TRP A 120 -10.55 5.87 -7.44
CA TRP A 120 -9.96 4.54 -7.53
C TRP A 120 -8.52 4.59 -8.04
N ALA A 121 -8.26 5.33 -9.12
CA ALA A 121 -6.91 5.50 -9.66
C ALA A 121 -5.97 6.19 -8.65
N ALA A 122 -6.43 7.24 -7.96
CA ALA A 122 -5.64 7.92 -6.94
C ALA A 122 -5.31 7.01 -5.75
N LEU A 123 -6.25 6.15 -5.34
CA LEU A 123 -6.02 5.17 -4.27
C LEU A 123 -4.97 4.13 -4.68
N LEU A 124 -5.06 3.61 -5.91
CA LEU A 124 -4.07 2.67 -6.46
C LEU A 124 -2.68 3.31 -6.54
N ASP A 125 -2.57 4.55 -7.03
CA ASP A 125 -1.30 5.25 -7.14
C ASP A 125 -0.68 5.49 -5.75
N LYS A 126 -1.48 5.93 -4.77
CA LYS A 126 -1.02 6.07 -3.38
C LYS A 126 -0.50 4.75 -2.80
N ALA A 127 -1.24 3.66 -3.00
CA ALA A 127 -0.83 2.34 -2.51
C ALA A 127 0.48 1.87 -3.15
N GLU A 128 0.65 2.08 -4.46
CA GLU A 128 1.86 1.70 -5.20
C GLU A 128 3.06 2.59 -4.85
N MET A 129 2.86 3.91 -4.72
CA MET A 129 3.91 4.83 -4.26
C MET A 129 4.42 4.42 -2.87
N ARG A 130 3.51 4.15 -1.94
CA ARG A 130 3.86 3.70 -0.59
C ARG A 130 4.56 2.34 -0.59
N HIS A 131 4.10 1.40 -1.42
CA HIS A 131 4.76 0.10 -1.55
C HIS A 131 6.22 0.24 -1.98
N ARG A 132 6.49 1.04 -3.02
CA ARG A 132 7.85 1.32 -3.50
C ARG A 132 8.72 2.02 -2.44
N GLN A 133 8.14 2.96 -1.70
CA GLN A 133 8.83 3.65 -0.60
C GLN A 133 9.24 2.65 0.50
N LEU A 134 8.34 1.76 0.92
CA LEU A 134 8.62 0.75 1.95
C LEU A 134 9.68 -0.27 1.49
N GLU A 135 9.63 -0.75 0.25
CA GLU A 135 10.65 -1.67 -0.29
C GLU A 135 12.04 -1.02 -0.36
N GLY A 136 12.10 0.25 -0.79
CA GLY A 136 13.34 1.03 -0.79
C GLY A 136 13.92 1.19 0.61
N ILE A 137 13.10 1.59 1.58
CA ILE A 137 13.52 1.78 2.98
C ILE A 137 13.92 0.45 3.61
N SER A 138 13.17 -0.63 3.37
CA SER A 138 13.47 -1.97 3.91
C SER A 138 14.85 -2.46 3.48
N THR A 139 15.23 -2.21 2.22
CA THR A 139 16.56 -2.58 1.71
C THR A 139 17.67 -1.89 2.49
N VAL A 140 17.55 -0.57 2.71
CA VAL A 140 18.57 0.21 3.43
C VAL A 140 18.55 -0.10 4.93
N ALA A 141 17.37 -0.27 5.52
CA ALA A 141 17.20 -0.64 6.92
C ALA A 141 17.81 -2.02 7.22
N GLN A 142 17.67 -2.97 6.29
CA GLN A 142 18.32 -4.27 6.39
C GLN A 142 19.85 -4.14 6.38
N GLN A 143 20.40 -3.42 5.40
CA GLN A 143 21.84 -3.19 5.30
C GLN A 143 22.40 -2.50 6.56
N PHE A 144 21.66 -1.52 7.09
CA PHE A 144 22.03 -0.85 8.33
C PHE A 144 22.05 -1.82 9.50
N HIS A 145 21.00 -2.62 9.66
CA HIS A 145 20.90 -3.61 10.73
C HIS A 145 22.03 -4.64 10.67
N GLU A 146 22.28 -5.21 9.49
CA GLU A 146 23.33 -6.21 9.25
C GLU A 146 24.75 -5.65 9.43
N THR A 147 24.95 -4.35 9.21
CA THR A 147 26.25 -3.68 9.45
C THR A 147 26.42 -3.32 10.93
N LEU A 148 25.35 -2.86 11.59
CA LEU A 148 25.39 -2.35 12.95
C LEU A 148 25.47 -3.45 14.00
N GLU A 149 24.72 -4.55 13.84
CA GLU A 149 24.61 -5.61 14.85
C GLU A 149 25.98 -6.23 15.20
N PRO A 150 26.83 -6.63 14.23
CA PRO A 150 28.17 -7.15 14.54
C PRO A 150 29.07 -6.12 15.24
N LEU A 151 28.94 -4.83 14.89
CA LEU A 151 29.71 -3.76 15.52
C LEU A 151 29.32 -3.60 16.99
N VAL A 152 28.03 -3.65 17.30
CA VAL A 152 27.52 -3.55 18.67
C VAL A 152 27.99 -4.75 19.51
N GLU A 153 27.92 -5.96 18.96
CA GLU A 153 28.40 -7.17 19.64
C GLU A 153 29.92 -7.12 19.89
N TRP A 154 30.69 -6.69 18.88
CA TRP A 154 32.13 -6.51 19.00
C TRP A 154 32.50 -5.45 20.04
N LEU A 155 31.83 -4.29 20.03
CA LEU A 155 32.02 -3.22 21.01
C LEU A 155 31.77 -3.75 22.43
N ALA A 156 30.61 -4.35 22.68
CA ALA A 156 30.25 -4.89 23.98
C ALA A 156 31.26 -5.95 24.48
N THR A 157 31.72 -6.82 23.59
CA THR A 157 32.72 -7.84 23.91
C THR A 157 34.07 -7.22 24.24
N THR A 158 34.51 -6.22 23.47
CA THR A 158 35.80 -5.54 23.64
C THR A 158 35.81 -4.69 24.90
N GLU A 159 34.75 -3.93 25.16
CA GLU A 159 34.55 -3.16 26.39
C GLU A 159 34.57 -4.07 27.62
N LYS A 160 33.88 -5.22 27.57
CA LYS A 160 33.90 -6.20 28.67
C LYS A 160 35.28 -6.83 28.87
N LYS A 161 36.03 -7.10 27.80
CA LYS A 161 37.41 -7.59 27.91
C LYS A 161 38.29 -6.55 28.60
N LEU A 162 38.18 -5.28 28.18
CA LEU A 162 38.95 -4.17 28.75
C LEU A 162 38.59 -3.93 30.23
N SER A 163 37.30 -3.95 30.59
CA SER A 163 36.85 -3.78 31.98
C SER A 163 37.34 -4.90 32.90
N ASN A 164 37.54 -6.11 32.36
CA ASN A 164 38.05 -7.27 33.08
C ASN A 164 39.58 -7.43 32.99
N SER A 165 40.29 -6.41 32.50
CA SER A 165 41.75 -6.47 32.41
C SER A 165 42.37 -6.57 33.80
N GLU A 166 43.42 -7.38 33.92
CA GLU A 166 44.18 -7.47 35.17
C GLU A 166 44.81 -6.11 35.53
N PRO A 167 45.03 -5.83 36.82
CA PRO A 167 45.76 -4.64 37.24
C PRO A 167 47.14 -4.55 36.57
N ILE A 168 47.66 -3.34 36.46
CA ILE A 168 48.98 -3.09 35.87
C ILE A 168 50.04 -3.88 36.65
N GLY A 169 50.79 -4.74 35.94
CA GLY A 169 51.84 -5.54 36.54
C GLY A 169 53.06 -4.70 36.96
N THR A 170 53.83 -5.19 37.93
CA THR A 170 55.07 -4.52 38.38
C THR A 170 56.34 -5.11 37.76
N GLN A 171 56.23 -6.25 37.08
CA GLN A 171 57.35 -6.93 36.43
C GLN A 171 57.45 -6.53 34.97
N ALA A 172 58.67 -6.29 34.48
CA ALA A 172 58.92 -5.87 33.10
C ALA A 172 58.32 -6.83 32.06
N SER A 173 58.43 -8.15 32.28
CA SER A 173 57.85 -9.17 31.39
C SER A 173 56.32 -9.11 31.35
N LYS A 174 55.68 -8.87 32.50
CA LYS A 174 54.21 -8.74 32.59
C LYS A 174 53.74 -7.45 31.91
N LEU A 175 54.45 -6.34 32.11
CA LEU A 175 54.19 -5.08 31.42
C LEU A 175 54.32 -5.22 29.90
N GLN A 176 55.36 -5.90 29.41
CA GLN A 176 55.52 -6.20 27.98
C GLN A 176 54.34 -7.00 27.42
N GLN A 177 53.88 -8.03 28.15
CA GLN A 177 52.70 -8.80 27.77
C GLN A 177 51.43 -7.93 27.70
N GLN A 178 51.18 -7.11 28.72
CA GLN A 178 50.02 -6.21 28.79
C GLN A 178 50.04 -5.19 27.65
N ILE A 179 51.21 -4.60 27.35
CA ILE A 179 51.38 -3.68 26.20
C ILE A 179 51.06 -4.40 24.88
N SER A 180 51.55 -5.63 24.69
CA SER A 180 51.27 -6.40 23.48
C SER A 180 49.77 -6.68 23.32
N GLN A 181 49.07 -7.05 24.39
CA GLN A 181 47.63 -7.28 24.37
C GLN A 181 46.87 -5.98 24.03
N HIS A 182 47.28 -4.85 24.61
CA HIS A 182 46.66 -3.55 24.36
C HIS A 182 46.83 -3.11 22.90
N LYS A 183 48.01 -3.36 22.30
CA LYS A 183 48.26 -3.09 20.87
C LYS A 183 47.37 -3.91 19.95
N THR A 184 47.12 -5.18 20.27
CA THR A 184 46.18 -6.01 19.50
C THR A 184 44.77 -5.41 19.52
N VAL A 185 44.32 -4.90 20.68
CA VAL A 185 43.01 -4.21 20.76
C VAL A 185 43.00 -2.92 19.93
N GLU A 186 44.09 -2.15 19.93
CA GLU A 186 44.24 -0.94 19.12
C GLU A 186 44.16 -1.23 17.60
N GLU A 187 44.81 -2.30 17.16
CA GLU A 187 44.75 -2.79 15.77
C GLU A 187 43.33 -3.27 15.40
N ASP A 188 42.66 -3.98 16.30
CA ASP A 188 41.27 -4.43 16.11
C ASP A 188 40.31 -3.25 15.97
N ILE A 189 40.45 -2.22 16.82
CA ILE A 189 39.64 -0.99 16.74
C ILE A 189 39.83 -0.29 15.39
N THR A 190 41.09 -0.19 14.93
CA THR A 190 41.41 0.43 13.65
C THR A 190 40.76 -0.31 12.48
N THR A 191 40.72 -1.65 12.57
CA THR A 191 40.08 -2.50 11.55
C THR A 191 38.56 -2.29 11.50
N HIS A 192 37.90 -2.17 12.65
CA HIS A 192 36.46 -1.95 12.73
C HIS A 192 36.01 -0.52 12.37
N ASN A 193 36.93 0.45 12.34
CA ASN A 193 36.61 1.84 11.95
C ASN A 193 35.95 1.91 10.55
N LYS A 194 36.39 1.08 9.60
CA LYS A 194 35.77 1.04 8.26
C LYS A 194 34.29 0.64 8.32
N ASN A 195 33.96 -0.38 9.12
CA ASN A 195 32.58 -0.84 9.31
C ASN A 195 31.73 0.23 10.00
N LEU A 196 32.30 0.93 10.99
CA LEU A 196 31.65 2.06 11.65
C LEU A 196 31.32 3.19 10.65
N GLN A 197 32.27 3.58 9.81
CA GLN A 197 32.02 4.61 8.78
C GLN A 197 30.94 4.15 7.79
N GLN A 198 30.93 2.87 7.40
CA GLN A 198 29.88 2.31 6.56
C GLN A 198 28.51 2.37 7.25
N ALA A 199 28.42 1.97 8.52
CA ALA A 199 27.18 2.05 9.29
C ALA A 199 26.67 3.49 9.41
N ILE A 200 27.56 4.46 9.67
CA ILE A 200 27.23 5.90 9.71
C ILE A 200 26.65 6.36 8.37
N ASN A 201 27.31 6.03 7.25
CA ASN A 201 26.85 6.44 5.93
C ASN A 201 25.47 5.84 5.59
N ILE A 202 25.27 4.53 5.83
CA ILE A 202 23.97 3.88 5.60
C ILE A 202 22.90 4.50 6.51
N GLY A 203 23.23 4.76 7.78
CA GLY A 203 22.32 5.41 8.72
C GLY A 203 21.88 6.82 8.29
N GLN A 204 22.78 7.59 7.69
CA GLN A 204 22.45 8.91 7.12
C GLN A 204 21.51 8.79 5.91
N ILE A 205 21.75 7.82 5.02
CA ILE A 205 20.85 7.54 3.88
C ILE A 205 19.47 7.13 4.41
N LEU A 206 19.42 6.20 5.36
CA LEU A 206 18.18 5.71 5.96
C LEU A 206 17.37 6.83 6.61
N ASN A 207 18.04 7.69 7.38
CA ASN A 207 17.41 8.87 7.99
C ASN A 207 16.82 9.80 6.92
N SER A 208 17.56 10.07 5.84
CA SER A 208 17.07 10.91 4.74
C SER A 208 15.84 10.34 4.01
N MET A 209 15.70 9.01 3.97
CA MET A 209 14.56 8.34 3.36
C MET A 209 13.32 8.37 4.26
N CYS A 210 13.50 8.29 5.58
CA CYS A 210 12.41 8.35 6.54
C CYS A 210 11.93 9.78 6.81
N SER A 211 12.81 10.80 6.75
CA SER A 211 12.47 12.21 6.98
C SER A 211 11.83 12.93 5.78
N ARG A 212 11.70 12.27 4.61
CA ARG A 212 11.22 12.92 3.37
C ARG A 212 9.70 13.16 3.31
N GLU A 213 8.96 12.92 4.39
CA GLU A 213 7.50 13.14 4.44
C GLU A 213 7.09 14.57 4.86
N ASP A 214 8.04 15.49 5.10
CA ASP A 214 7.75 16.87 5.55
C ASP A 214 7.92 17.97 4.47
N LYS A 215 7.88 17.67 3.16
CA LYS A 215 7.93 18.71 2.10
C LYS A 215 6.97 18.48 0.95
#